data_AF-A0A251TI44-F1
#
_entry.id   AF-A0A251TI44-F1
#
_cell.length_a   1.000
_cell.length_b   1.000
_cell.length_c   1.000
_cell.angle_alpha   90.00
_cell.angle_beta   90.00
_cell.angle_gamma   90.00
#
_symmetry.space_group_name_H-M   'P 1'
#
loop_
_entity.id
_entity.type
_entity.pdbx_description
1 polymer ?
#
loop_
_entity_poly.entity_id
_entity_poly.type
_entity_poly.pdbx_seq_one_letter_code
_entity_poly.pdbx_strand_id
1 'polypeptide(L)'
;MNCSCLIARTLLPGLKTCMEVYTRMRNDEPTGSSTVVDHPKDHENLASSGGRRGKRKKAGGHPRRIADGKQSNKQYTPCGCNVCGKGCPCFNNYTCCEKYCGCLKICKNRFRGCHCANRSQCRSQQCPCFAAGRECDPDICRNCWVR
;
A
#
# COMPACT_ATOMS: atom_id res chain seq x y z
N MET A 1 -22.68 19.98 -1.57
CA MET A 1 -22.85 20.69 -2.87
C MET A 1 -21.65 20.58 -3.83
N ASN A 2 -20.39 20.62 -3.39
CA ASN A 2 -19.26 20.74 -4.35
C ASN A 2 -19.22 19.60 -5.39
N CYS A 3 -19.42 18.35 -4.96
CA CYS A 3 -19.46 17.21 -5.89
C CYS A 3 -20.71 17.22 -6.78
N SER A 4 -21.85 17.71 -6.30
CA SER A 4 -23.10 17.71 -7.10
C SER A 4 -23.04 18.71 -8.26
N CYS A 5 -22.35 19.85 -8.08
CA CYS A 5 -22.06 20.78 -9.16
C CYS A 5 -21.16 20.16 -10.23
N LEU A 6 -20.12 19.43 -9.83
CA LEU A 6 -19.23 18.75 -10.78
C LEU A 6 -19.96 17.65 -11.55
N ILE A 7 -20.75 16.83 -10.86
CA ILE A 7 -21.55 15.78 -11.49
C ILE A 7 -22.54 16.38 -12.50
N ALA A 8 -23.27 17.42 -12.11
CA ALA A 8 -24.23 18.08 -13.01
C ALA A 8 -23.54 18.66 -14.26
N ARG A 9 -22.38 19.32 -14.11
CA ARG A 9 -21.67 19.92 -15.24
C ARG A 9 -21.00 18.90 -16.16
N THR A 10 -20.48 17.81 -15.60
CA THR A 10 -19.67 16.86 -16.37
C THR A 10 -20.51 15.73 -16.95
N LEU A 11 -21.47 15.19 -16.19
CA LEU A 11 -22.22 13.98 -16.58
C LEU A 11 -23.64 14.29 -17.05
N LEU A 12 -24.23 15.41 -16.61
CA LEU A 12 -25.63 15.74 -16.89
C LEU A 12 -25.81 17.18 -17.42
N PRO A 13 -24.97 17.64 -18.37
CA PRO A 13 -25.01 19.02 -18.85
C PRO A 13 -26.37 19.33 -19.46
N GLY A 14 -27.04 20.37 -18.94
CA GLY A 14 -28.37 20.79 -19.39
C GLY A 14 -29.53 19.85 -19.01
N LEU A 15 -29.26 18.70 -18.39
CA LEU A 15 -30.26 17.71 -18.00
C LEU A 15 -30.65 17.79 -16.53
N LYS A 16 -29.68 18.08 -15.65
CA LYS A 16 -29.91 18.19 -14.21
C LYS A 16 -29.12 19.33 -13.60
N THR A 17 -29.74 20.04 -12.67
CA THR A 17 -29.08 21.07 -11.87
C THR A 17 -28.25 20.45 -10.75
N CYS A 18 -27.26 21.18 -10.26
CA CYS A 18 -26.45 20.77 -9.12
C CYS A 18 -27.28 20.53 -7.85
N MET A 19 -28.44 21.17 -7.75
CA MET A 19 -29.38 21.01 -6.64
C MET A 19 -30.14 19.68 -6.75
N GLU A 20 -30.67 19.34 -7.93
CA GLU A 20 -31.34 18.05 -8.15
C GLU A 20 -30.41 16.87 -7.88
N VAL A 21 -29.15 16.98 -8.34
CA VAL A 21 -28.12 15.97 -8.06
C VAL A 21 -27.82 15.89 -6.56
N TYR A 22 -27.68 17.02 -5.87
CA TYR A 22 -27.44 17.05 -4.42
C TYR A 22 -28.57 16.36 -3.64
N THR A 23 -29.82 16.66 -3.98
CA THR A 23 -31.00 16.08 -3.32
C THR A 23 -31.05 14.58 -3.53
N ARG A 24 -30.74 14.08 -4.73
CA ARG A 24 -30.69 12.64 -5.00
C ARG A 24 -29.62 11.95 -4.14
N MET A 25 -28.38 12.46 -4.20
CA MET A 25 -27.25 11.92 -3.43
C MET A 25 -27.46 11.89 -1.92
N ARG A 26 -28.29 12.80 -1.37
CA ARG A 26 -28.63 12.86 0.05
C ARG A 26 -29.77 11.92 0.45
N ASN A 27 -30.66 11.61 -0.49
CA ASN A 27 -31.80 10.72 -0.26
C ASN A 27 -31.46 9.25 -0.51
N ASP A 28 -30.35 8.96 -1.19
CA ASP A 28 -29.79 7.62 -1.34
C ASP A 28 -29.04 7.19 -0.06
N GLU A 29 -29.75 7.04 1.06
CA GLU A 29 -29.25 6.30 2.23
C GLU A 29 -29.39 4.78 1.95
N PRO A 30 -28.38 3.95 2.28
CA PRO A 30 -28.36 2.55 1.90
C PRO A 30 -29.40 1.75 2.69
N THR A 31 -30.49 1.40 2.03
CA THR A 31 -31.41 0.37 2.52
C THR A 31 -30.74 -1.00 2.39
N GLY A 32 -30.16 -1.47 3.48
CA GLY A 32 -29.91 -2.90 3.74
C GLY A 32 -28.66 -3.52 3.09
N SER A 33 -27.75 -4.04 3.92
CA SER A 33 -27.74 -5.49 4.19
C SER A 33 -26.64 -5.86 5.18
N SER A 34 -27.09 -6.33 6.33
CA SER A 34 -26.34 -7.04 7.36
C SER A 34 -25.71 -8.31 6.81
N THR A 35 -24.46 -8.61 7.17
CA THR A 35 -24.06 -10.01 7.42
C THR A 35 -23.08 -10.06 8.60
N VAL A 36 -23.64 -10.51 9.71
CA VAL A 36 -22.98 -11.23 10.80
C VAL A 36 -22.44 -12.56 10.28
N VAL A 37 -21.20 -12.92 10.64
CA VAL A 37 -20.67 -14.31 10.75
C VAL A 37 -19.36 -14.22 11.56
N ASP A 38 -19.40 -14.43 12.87
CA ASP A 38 -19.31 -15.71 13.61
C ASP A 38 -17.93 -16.39 13.52
N HIS A 39 -17.31 -16.51 14.69
CA HIS A 39 -16.09 -17.30 14.98
C HIS A 39 -16.44 -18.79 15.06
N PRO A 40 -15.52 -19.70 14.73
CA PRO A 40 -15.06 -20.59 15.82
C PRO A 40 -13.58 -21.03 15.79
N LYS A 41 -12.99 -21.00 16.99
CA LYS A 41 -12.28 -22.05 17.76
C LYS A 41 -11.03 -22.79 17.22
N ASP A 42 -9.96 -22.59 17.99
CA ASP A 42 -9.08 -23.56 18.67
C ASP A 42 -8.34 -24.66 17.87
N HIS A 43 -7.00 -24.59 17.90
CA HIS A 43 -6.19 -25.79 18.15
C HIS A 43 -4.81 -25.43 18.74
N GLU A 44 -4.53 -26.03 19.89
CA GLU A 44 -3.27 -25.98 20.65
C GLU A 44 -2.13 -26.66 19.89
N ASN A 45 -0.88 -26.25 20.16
CA ASN A 45 0.23 -27.18 20.47
C ASN A 45 1.48 -26.44 20.98
N LEU A 46 2.07 -27.00 22.04
CA LEU A 46 3.32 -26.65 22.70
C LEU A 46 4.55 -26.86 21.82
N ALA A 47 5.60 -26.04 22.01
CA ALA A 47 6.95 -26.52 22.36
C ALA A 47 7.97 -25.38 22.61
N SER A 48 8.50 -25.38 23.83
CA SER A 48 9.91 -25.22 24.25
C SER A 48 10.83 -24.09 23.75
N SER A 49 11.23 -23.28 24.75
CA SER A 49 12.61 -23.11 25.25
C SER A 49 13.67 -22.38 24.41
N GLY A 50 14.18 -21.27 24.99
CA GLY A 50 15.61 -20.97 24.97
C GLY A 50 15.98 -19.52 24.63
N GLY A 51 16.77 -18.89 25.52
CA GLY A 51 17.73 -17.84 25.13
C GLY A 51 17.49 -16.43 25.66
N ARG A 52 18.16 -16.09 26.76
CA ARG A 52 18.33 -14.72 27.27
C ARG A 52 19.20 -13.87 26.33
N ARG A 53 19.01 -12.54 26.44
CA ARG A 53 20.05 -11.47 26.47
C ARG A 53 20.09 -10.51 25.26
N GLY A 54 19.95 -9.20 25.57
CA GLY A 54 20.65 -8.13 24.83
C GLY A 54 19.79 -7.09 24.11
N LYS A 55 19.51 -5.96 24.79
CA LYS A 55 19.03 -4.70 24.20
C LYS A 55 19.93 -4.24 23.04
N ARG A 56 19.35 -3.96 21.87
CA ARG A 56 19.80 -2.88 20.95
C ARG A 56 18.59 -2.19 20.33
N LYS A 57 18.31 -0.96 20.76
CA LYS A 57 17.37 -0.06 20.07
C LYS A 57 18.00 0.28 18.70
N LYS A 58 17.35 -0.08 17.59
CA LYS A 58 17.63 0.53 16.29
C LYS A 58 16.44 1.38 15.86
N ALA A 59 16.66 2.69 15.94
CA ALA A 59 15.90 3.67 15.18
C ALA A 59 16.21 3.50 13.68
N GLY A 60 15.22 3.75 12.82
CA GLY A 60 15.38 3.79 11.36
C GLY A 60 14.64 2.65 10.65
N GLY A 61 13.42 2.92 10.18
CA GLY A 61 12.67 2.02 9.31
C GLY A 61 13.29 1.96 7.92
N HIS A 62 14.15 0.97 7.69
CA HIS A 62 14.50 0.55 6.34
C HIS A 62 13.56 -0.59 5.91
N PRO A 63 13.01 -0.55 4.69
CA PRO A 63 12.35 -1.71 4.10
C PRO A 63 13.32 -2.90 4.11
N ARG A 64 12.83 -4.08 4.49
CA ARG A 64 13.66 -5.30 4.49
C ARG A 64 14.14 -5.57 3.07
N ARG A 65 15.45 -5.78 2.91
CA ARG A 65 16.04 -6.26 1.66
C ARG A 65 15.42 -7.62 1.35
N ILE A 66 14.79 -7.72 0.19
CA ILE A 66 14.41 -9.00 -0.40
C ILE A 66 15.67 -9.51 -1.09
N ALA A 67 16.58 -10.09 -0.31
CA ALA A 67 17.64 -10.88 -0.89
C ALA A 67 17.03 -12.20 -1.40
N ASP A 68 17.54 -12.68 -2.53
CA ASP A 68 17.24 -13.96 -3.16
C ASP A 68 15.92 -14.04 -3.91
N GLY A 69 15.97 -13.74 -5.22
CA GLY A 69 15.99 -14.75 -6.31
C GLY A 69 14.83 -15.76 -6.44
N LYS A 70 13.91 -15.82 -5.48
CA LYS A 70 12.68 -16.62 -5.51
C LYS A 70 11.51 -15.72 -5.18
N GLN A 71 11.27 -14.72 -6.03
CA GLN A 71 9.88 -14.37 -6.27
C GLN A 71 9.25 -15.60 -6.93
N SER A 72 8.73 -16.53 -6.12
CA SER A 72 7.63 -17.38 -6.58
C SER A 72 6.67 -16.41 -7.27
N ASN A 73 6.30 -16.70 -8.52
CA ASN A 73 5.60 -15.84 -9.48
C ASN A 73 4.19 -15.42 -8.99
N LYS A 74 4.12 -14.87 -7.78
CA LYS A 74 2.93 -14.49 -7.04
C LYS A 74 2.65 -13.07 -7.45
N GLN A 75 1.52 -12.91 -8.13
CA GLN A 75 0.99 -11.62 -8.48
C GLN A 75 0.92 -10.71 -7.24
N TYR A 76 1.37 -9.47 -7.38
CA TYR A 76 1.31 -8.50 -6.30
C TYR A 76 -0.14 -8.24 -5.91
N THR A 77 -0.47 -8.39 -4.62
CA THR A 77 -1.79 -8.05 -4.07
C THR A 77 -1.68 -6.82 -3.18
N PRO A 78 -2.30 -5.68 -3.54
CA PRO A 78 -2.27 -4.49 -2.70
C PRO A 78 -2.98 -4.72 -1.37
N CYS A 79 -2.42 -4.19 -0.28
CA CYS A 79 -3.09 -4.24 1.03
C CYS A 79 -4.14 -3.14 1.18
N GLY A 80 -5.23 -3.45 1.90
CA GLY A 80 -6.26 -2.47 2.31
C GLY A 80 -6.23 -2.14 3.82
N CYS A 81 -5.11 -2.37 4.50
CA CYS A 81 -5.02 -2.20 5.95
C CYS A 81 -4.71 -0.75 6.36
N ASN A 82 -5.27 -0.31 7.49
CA ASN A 82 -4.99 1.02 8.06
C ASN A 82 -3.52 1.17 8.50
N VAL A 83 -2.95 0.12 9.12
CA VAL A 83 -1.56 0.09 9.57
C VAL A 83 -0.89 -1.22 9.14
N CYS A 84 0.21 -1.13 8.40
CA CYS A 84 0.94 -2.32 7.98
C CYS A 84 1.80 -2.91 9.12
N GLY A 85 1.68 -4.22 9.31
CA GLY A 85 2.41 -5.02 10.30
C GLY A 85 2.27 -6.51 10.00
N LYS A 86 2.22 -7.37 11.03
CA LYS A 86 2.16 -8.84 10.87
C LYS A 86 0.89 -9.37 10.16
N GLY A 87 -0.20 -8.59 10.13
CA GLY A 87 -1.42 -8.95 9.38
C GLY A 87 -1.45 -8.42 7.94
N CYS A 88 -0.43 -7.67 7.51
CA CYS A 88 -0.43 -7.06 6.18
C CYS A 88 0.03 -8.07 5.12
N PRO A 89 -0.74 -8.29 4.03
CA PRO A 89 -0.34 -9.21 2.97
C PRO A 89 0.98 -8.81 2.33
N CYS A 90 1.24 -7.51 2.15
CA CYS A 90 2.54 -7.05 1.64
C CYS A 90 3.69 -7.45 2.59
N PHE A 91 3.50 -7.27 3.91
CA PHE A 91 4.51 -7.60 4.91
C PHE A 91 4.79 -9.11 4.98
N ASN A 92 3.73 -9.93 4.91
CA ASN A 92 3.82 -11.39 4.99
C ASN A 92 4.40 -12.01 3.73
N ASN A 93 4.13 -11.41 2.57
CA ASN A 93 4.76 -11.78 1.30
C ASN A 93 6.16 -11.19 1.14
N TYR A 94 6.70 -10.53 2.17
CA TYR A 94 8.00 -9.85 2.13
C TYR A 94 8.12 -8.83 1.01
N THR A 95 7.01 -8.19 0.62
CA THR A 95 6.99 -7.14 -0.41
C THR A 95 6.78 -5.77 0.22
N CYS A 96 7.28 -4.72 -0.44
CA CYS A 96 6.98 -3.35 -0.06
C CYS A 96 5.55 -2.98 -0.46
N CYS A 97 4.91 -2.09 0.30
CA CYS A 97 3.66 -1.46 -0.12
C CYS A 97 3.92 -0.50 -1.28
N GLU A 98 3.00 -0.44 -2.24
CA GLU A 98 3.12 0.41 -3.42
C GLU A 98 2.06 1.51 -3.46
N LYS A 99 1.99 2.23 -4.58
CA LYS A 99 0.99 3.29 -4.79
C LYS A 99 -0.44 2.78 -4.77
N TYR A 100 -0.63 1.52 -5.17
CA TYR A 100 -1.93 0.86 -5.25
C TYR A 100 -2.44 0.32 -3.90
N CYS A 101 -1.63 0.35 -2.82
CA CYS A 101 -2.10 -0.04 -1.50
C CYS A 101 -3.00 1.04 -0.86
N GLY A 102 -4.04 0.61 -0.16
CA GLY A 102 -4.92 1.45 0.66
C GLY A 102 -4.37 1.83 2.03
N CYS A 103 -3.14 1.43 2.36
CA CYS A 103 -2.50 1.84 3.62
C CYS A 103 -2.09 3.32 3.63
N LEU A 104 -1.94 3.89 4.82
CA LEU A 104 -1.57 5.30 5.00
C LEU A 104 -0.29 5.66 4.23
N LYS A 105 -0.22 6.88 3.69
CA LYS A 105 0.97 7.39 2.98
C LYS A 105 2.24 7.38 3.85
N ILE A 106 2.09 7.50 5.17
CA ILE A 106 3.17 7.42 6.15
C ILE A 106 3.64 5.98 6.44
N CYS A 107 3.05 4.97 5.79
CA CYS A 107 3.40 3.57 5.97
C CYS A 107 4.91 3.34 5.81
N LYS A 108 5.49 2.68 6.82
CA LYS A 108 6.93 2.35 6.86
C LYS A 108 7.30 1.24 5.87
N ASN A 109 6.34 0.39 5.50
CA ASN A 109 6.55 -0.66 4.50
C ASN A 109 6.44 -0.13 3.06
N ARG A 110 6.06 1.15 2.85
CA ARG A 110 5.90 1.70 1.51
C ARG A 110 7.24 1.98 0.86
N PHE A 111 7.43 1.49 -0.37
CA PHE A 111 8.63 1.75 -1.13
C PHE A 111 8.74 3.25 -1.47
N ARG A 112 9.93 3.83 -1.30
CA ARG A 112 10.15 5.29 -1.42
C ARG A 112 10.88 5.70 -2.69
N GLY A 113 11.28 4.75 -3.54
CA GLY A 113 12.06 5.02 -4.74
C GLY A 113 13.55 5.29 -4.47
N CYS A 114 14.29 5.61 -5.54
CA CYS A 114 15.69 6.05 -5.47
C CYS A 114 15.81 7.57 -5.40
N HIS A 115 16.90 8.03 -4.75
CA HIS A 115 17.43 9.39 -4.87
C HIS A 115 18.73 9.42 -5.69
N CYS A 116 18.95 8.42 -6.54
CA CYS A 116 20.08 8.40 -7.45
C CYS A 116 20.04 9.65 -8.33
N ALA A 117 21.21 10.25 -8.58
CA ALA A 117 21.31 11.50 -9.33
C ALA A 117 20.96 11.31 -10.81
N ASN A 118 21.26 10.14 -11.37
CA ASN A 118 21.02 9.79 -12.76
C ASN A 118 20.73 8.28 -12.91
N ARG A 119 20.30 7.87 -14.11
CA ARG A 119 19.95 6.48 -14.41
C ARG A 119 21.14 5.53 -14.38
N SER A 120 22.36 5.98 -14.66
CA SER A 120 23.55 5.11 -14.64
C SER A 120 23.86 4.60 -13.23
N GLN A 121 23.59 5.40 -12.19
CA GLN A 121 23.69 4.97 -10.79
C GLN A 121 22.67 3.90 -10.39
N CYS A 122 21.56 3.77 -11.14
CA CYS A 122 20.53 2.74 -10.92
C CYS A 122 20.89 1.34 -11.43
N ARG A 123 22.17 1.12 -11.79
CA ARG A 123 22.70 -0.19 -12.23
C ARG A 123 23.56 -0.86 -11.17
N SER A 124 23.58 -0.33 -9.94
CA SER A 124 24.43 -0.80 -8.85
C SER A 124 23.62 -1.11 -7.59
N GLN A 125 24.17 -1.94 -6.72
CA GLN A 125 23.61 -2.27 -5.40
C GLN A 125 23.46 -1.04 -4.46
N GLN A 126 24.02 0.12 -4.82
CA GLN A 126 23.82 1.37 -4.10
C GLN A 126 22.43 1.97 -4.37
N CYS A 127 21.82 1.66 -5.51
CA CYS A 127 20.47 2.12 -5.84
C CYS A 127 19.43 1.26 -5.09
N PRO A 128 18.51 1.87 -4.31
CA PRO A 128 17.45 1.12 -3.62
C PRO A 128 16.53 0.34 -4.56
N CYS A 129 16.29 0.84 -5.78
CA CYS A 129 15.49 0.13 -6.79
C CYS A 129 16.20 -1.14 -7.26
N PHE A 130 17.47 -1.00 -7.67
CA PHE A 130 18.28 -2.11 -8.14
C PHE A 130 18.48 -3.17 -7.04
N ALA A 131 18.80 -2.75 -5.83
CA ALA A 131 18.97 -3.65 -4.68
C ALA A 131 17.68 -4.39 -4.29
N ALA A 132 16.52 -3.87 -4.68
CA ALA A 132 15.22 -4.54 -4.51
C ALA A 132 14.80 -5.39 -5.71
N GLY A 133 15.64 -5.49 -6.76
CA GLY A 133 15.28 -6.18 -8.00
C GLY A 133 14.16 -5.49 -8.77
N ARG A 134 14.04 -4.17 -8.66
CA ARG A 134 12.96 -3.36 -9.24
C ARG A 134 13.50 -2.30 -10.18
N GLU A 135 12.70 -1.97 -11.19
CA GLU A 135 12.92 -0.80 -12.01
C GLU A 135 12.58 0.49 -11.25
N CYS A 136 13.11 1.61 -11.72
CA CYS A 136 12.75 2.93 -11.21
C CYS A 136 11.33 3.29 -11.62
N ASP A 137 10.50 3.71 -10.67
CA ASP A 137 9.15 4.21 -10.92
C ASP A 137 9.19 5.76 -11.02
N PRO A 138 8.62 6.36 -12.09
CA PRO A 138 8.66 7.79 -12.35
C PRO A 138 7.90 8.64 -11.33
N ASP A 139 6.94 8.07 -10.59
CA ASP A 139 6.13 8.80 -9.62
C ASP A 139 6.81 8.94 -8.26
N ILE A 140 7.81 8.09 -7.95
CA ILE A 140 8.46 8.05 -6.63
C ILE A 140 9.98 8.21 -6.67
N CYS A 141 10.62 7.93 -7.81
CA CYS A 141 12.05 8.19 -7.98
C CYS A 141 12.26 9.67 -8.36
N ARG A 142 13.27 10.34 -7.80
CA ARG A 142 13.38 11.81 -7.98
C ARG A 142 14.04 12.24 -9.28
N ASN A 143 15.27 11.75 -9.53
CA ASN A 143 16.11 12.23 -10.64
C ASN A 143 16.46 11.11 -11.63
N CYS A 144 16.43 9.86 -11.17
CA CYS A 144 16.87 8.68 -11.90
C CYS A 144 15.96 8.24 -13.07
N TRP A 145 14.77 8.84 -13.20
CA TRP A 145 13.75 8.46 -14.20
C TRP A 145 13.68 9.40 -15.40
N VAL A 146 14.19 10.62 -15.25
CA VAL A 146 14.33 11.61 -16.33
C VAL A 146 15.57 11.24 -17.15
N ARG A 147 15.45 11.35 -18.47
CA ARG A 147 16.50 10.98 -19.44
C ARG A 147 17.85 11.64 -19.14
#